data_AF-A0A2N5XI52-F1
#
_entry.id   AF-A0A2N5XI52-F1
#
_cell.length_a   1.000
_cell.length_b   1.000
_cell.length_c   1.000
_cell.angle_alpha   90.00
_cell.angle_beta   90.00
_cell.angle_gamma   90.00
#
_symmetry.space_group_name_H-M   'P 1'
#
loop_
_entity.id
_entity.type
_entity.pdbx_description
1 polymer ?
#
loop_
_entity_poly.entity_id
_entity_poly.type
_entity_poly.pdbx_seq_one_letter_code
_entity_poly.pdbx_strand_id
1 'polypeptide(L)' 'MPAVLAVSAAVVCGAAAGAVLPRAAYRLSVEPEEPWRTACPAGHPFGRGL' A
#
# COMPACT_ATOMS: atom_id res chain seq x y z
N MET A 1 29.45 9.91 8.69
CA MET A 1 28.21 9.20 9.08
C MET A 1 27.19 9.04 7.93
N PRO A 2 27.57 8.65 6.69
CA PRO A 2 26.59 8.48 5.60
C PRO A 2 25.82 7.14 5.68
N ALA A 3 26.45 6.10 6.24
CA ALA A 3 25.84 4.78 6.34
C ALA A 3 24.56 4.77 7.19
N VAL A 4 24.53 5.53 8.30
CA VAL A 4 23.34 5.62 9.16
C VAL A 4 22.15 6.23 8.42
N LEU A 5 22.40 7.25 7.59
CA LEU A 5 21.35 7.88 6.77
C LEU A 5 20.84 6.93 5.68
N ALA A 6 21.75 6.17 5.04
CA ALA A 6 21.35 5.19 4.03
C ALA A 6 20.50 4.06 4.64
N VAL A 7 20.90 3.56 5.82
CA VAL A 7 20.16 2.50 6.53
C VAL A 7 18.81 3.02 7.00
N SER A 8 18.73 4.22 7.58
CA SER A 8 17.45 4.78 8.01
C SER A 8 16.49 4.99 6.84
N ALA A 9 16.98 5.49 5.70
CA ALA A 9 16.19 5.62 4.49
C ALA A 9 15.68 4.26 4.01
N ALA A 10 16.53 3.22 3.99
CA ALA A 10 16.11 1.88 3.59
C ALA A 10 15.02 1.30 4.52
N VAL A 11 15.16 1.50 5.83
CA VAL A 11 14.15 1.06 6.82
C VAL A 11 12.83 1.79 6.62
N VAL A 12 12.87 3.11 6.44
CA VAL A 12 11.65 3.92 6.21
C VAL A 12 10.98 3.51 4.91
N CYS A 13 11.73 3.38 3.82
CA CYS A 13 11.20 2.96 2.53
C CYS A 13 10.63 1.54 2.59
N GLY A 14 11.34 0.60 3.23
CA GLY A 14 10.87 -0.77 3.41
C GLY A 14 9.59 -0.86 4.24
N ALA A 15 9.52 -0.11 5.35
CA ALA A 15 8.34 -0.04 6.20
C ALA A 15 7.15 0.60 5.48
N ALA A 16 7.38 1.70 4.75
CA ALA A 16 6.35 2.36 3.96
C ALA A 16 5.81 1.44 2.85
N ALA A 17 6.70 0.78 2.11
CA ALA A 17 6.33 -0.21 1.10
C ALA A 17 5.54 -1.37 1.72
N GLY A 18 6.03 -1.93 2.83
CA GLY A 18 5.36 -2.99 3.57
C GLY A 18 3.96 -2.62 4.05
N ALA A 19 3.75 -1.37 4.46
CA ALA A 19 2.44 -0.89 4.92
C ALA A 19 1.43 -0.73 3.76
N VAL A 20 1.87 -0.33 2.56
CA VAL A 20 0.98 -0.13 1.40
C VAL A 20 0.72 -1.41 0.61
N LEU A 21 1.61 -2.41 0.70
CA LEU A 21 1.51 -3.68 -0.02
C LEU A 21 0.21 -4.47 0.26
N PRO A 22 -0.24 -4.68 1.51
CA PRO A 22 -1.50 -5.37 1.79
C PRO A 22 -2.71 -4.70 1.14
N ARG A 23 -2.71 -3.36 1.11
CA ARG A 23 -3.78 -2.58 0.46
C ARG A 23 -3.79 -2.81 -1.04
N ALA A 24 -2.61 -2.79 -1.67
CA ALA A 24 -2.47 -3.09 -3.10
C ALA A 24 -2.88 -4.54 -3.41
N ALA A 25 -2.40 -5.51 -2.63
CA ALA A 25 -2.73 -6.92 -2.79
C ALA A 25 -4.24 -7.17 -2.70
N TYR A 26 -4.92 -6.58 -1.72
CA TYR A 26 -6.37 -6.67 -1.61
C TYR A 26 -7.09 -6.03 -2.80
N ARG A 27 -6.70 -4.81 -3.18
CA ARG A 27 -7.33 -4.07 -4.28
C ARG A 27 -7.22 -4.79 -5.63
N LEU A 28 -6.10 -5.48 -5.84
CA LEU A 28 -5.77 -6.22 -7.06
C LEU A 28 -6.25 -7.67 -7.05
N SER A 29 -6.74 -8.18 -5.91
CA SER A 29 -7.31 -9.53 -5.79
C SER A 29 -8.73 -9.56 -6.34
N VAL A 30 -8.85 -9.34 -7.64
CA VAL A 30 -10.06 -9.45 -8.46
C VAL A 30 -9.78 -10.43 -9.60
N GLU A 31 -10.84 -10.96 -10.21
CA GLU A 31 -10.72 -11.77 -11.43
C GLU A 31 -9.97 -10.95 -12.51
N PRO A 32 -9.10 -11.56 -13.33
CA PRO A 32 -8.54 -10.86 -14.48
C PRO A 32 -9.65 -10.25 -15.34
N GLU A 33 -9.43 -9.03 -15.83
CA GLU A 33 -10.40 -8.16 -16.53
C GLU A 33 -11.50 -7.50 -15.67
N GLU A 34 -11.68 -7.93 -14.42
CA GLU A 34 -12.56 -7.24 -13.48
C GLU A 34 -11.91 -5.91 -13.01
N PRO A 35 -12.69 -4.84 -12.84
CA PRO A 35 -12.16 -3.61 -12.26
C PRO A 35 -11.63 -3.83 -10.84
N TRP A 36 -10.52 -3.17 -10.52
CA TRP A 36 -9.92 -3.24 -9.17
C TRP A 36 -10.90 -2.79 -8.09
N ARG A 37 -10.79 -3.42 -6.91
CA ARG A 37 -11.67 -3.06 -5.78
C ARG A 37 -11.52 -1.57 -5.44
N THR A 38 -12.63 -0.88 -5.29
CA THR A 38 -12.67 0.56 -4.96
C THR A 38 -13.10 0.83 -3.53
N ALA A 39 -13.50 -0.20 -2.77
CA ALA A 39 -13.91 -0.08 -1.38
C ALA A 39 -13.30 -1.16 -0.48
N CYS A 40 -13.17 -0.84 0.81
CA CYS A 40 -12.73 -1.78 1.84
C CYS A 40 -13.81 -2.83 2.13
N PRO A 41 -13.49 -3.92 2.85
CA PRO A 41 -14.49 -4.94 3.25
C PRO A 41 -15.70 -4.38 4.01
N ALA A 42 -15.54 -3.23 4.68
CA ALA A 42 -16.63 -2.51 5.36
C ALA A 42 -17.40 -1.53 4.43
N GLY A 43 -17.11 -1.51 3.14
CA GLY A 43 -17.79 -0.67 2.14
C GLY A 43 -17.28 0.77 2.02
N HIS A 44 -16.16 1.14 2.66
CA HIS A 44 -15.63 2.50 2.59
C HIS A 44 -14.77 2.72 1.33
N PRO A 45 -14.94 3.83 0.60
CA PRO A 45 -14.20 4.07 -0.64
C PRO A 45 -12.69 4.26 -0.40
N PHE A 46 -11.88 3.78 -1.33
CA PHE A 46 -10.42 3.91 -1.30
C PHE A 46 -9.90 5.28 -1.78
N GLY A 47 -10.80 6.21 -2.13
CA GLY A 47 -10.50 7.57 -2.59
C GLY A 47 -11.19 8.63 -1.72
N ARG A 48 -10.38 9.59 -1.24
CA ARG A 48 -10.68 10.77 -0.40
C ARG A 48 -11.53 10.50 0.85
N GLY A 49 -10.85 10.15 1.94
CA GLY A 49 -11.29 10.55 3.29
C GLY A 49 -10.88 12.00 3.55
N LEU A 50 -11.55 12.94 2.85
CA LEU A 50 -11.53 14.38 3.08
C LEU A 50 -12.96 14.87 2.94
#